data_AF-F4FY91-F1
#
_entry.id   AF-F4FY91-F1
#
_cell.length_a   1.000
_cell.length_b   1.000
_cell.length_c   1.000
_cell.angle_alpha   90.00
_cell.angle_beta   90.00
_cell.angle_gamma   90.00
#
_symmetry.space_group_name_H-M   'P 1'
#
loop_
_entity.id
_entity.type
_entity.pdbx_description
1 polymer ?
#
loop_
_entity_poly.entity_id
_entity_poly.type
_entity_poly.pdbx_seq_one_letter_code
_entity_poly.pdbx_strand_id
1 'polypeptide(L)'
;MILERASKMSKESFLADEQVRLEVRKAIEGMLSELSILGSNLVDGRDEDLIWNLARKGVILAPLAQELSDIISIYRSGVDELIFVNLVRIMEDIEEAYYAIKSKLLESQK
;
A
#
# COMPACT_ATOMS: atom_id res chain seq x y z
N MET A 1 12.60 -9.63 4.14
CA MET A 1 11.19 -9.23 4.44
C MET A 1 10.24 -10.26 3.81
N ILE A 2 9.08 -10.59 4.40
CA ILE A 2 8.18 -11.62 3.84
C ILE A 2 7.73 -11.31 2.41
N LEU A 3 7.45 -10.04 2.11
CA LEU A 3 7.02 -9.58 0.80
C LEU A 3 8.10 -9.82 -0.28
N GLU A 4 9.36 -9.54 0.04
CA GLU A 4 10.51 -9.80 -0.85
C GLU A 4 10.78 -11.30 -1.06
N ARG A 5 10.51 -12.12 -0.04
CA ARG A 5 10.57 -13.58 -0.17
C ARG A 5 9.46 -14.06 -1.10
N ALA A 6 8.23 -13.59 -0.87
CA ALA A 6 7.05 -13.99 -1.64
C ALA A 6 7.15 -13.55 -3.11
N SER A 7 7.72 -12.38 -3.41
CA SER A 7 7.91 -11.91 -4.79
C SER A 7 8.90 -12.75 -5.61
N LYS A 8 9.73 -13.57 -4.96
CA LYS A 8 10.66 -14.50 -5.59
C LYS A 8 10.12 -15.93 -5.70
N MET A 9 8.94 -16.21 -5.14
CA MET A 9 8.29 -17.51 -5.25
C MET A 9 7.62 -17.68 -6.62
N SER A 10 7.39 -18.93 -7.04
CA SER A 10 6.42 -19.18 -8.11
C SER A 10 5.00 -18.95 -7.59
N LYS A 11 4.08 -18.66 -8.51
CA LYS A 11 2.65 -18.50 -8.18
C LYS A 11 2.10 -19.74 -7.49
N GLU A 12 2.42 -20.93 -8.01
CA GLU A 12 1.97 -22.22 -7.48
C GLU A 12 2.47 -22.43 -6.05
N SER A 13 3.75 -22.11 -5.81
CA SER A 13 4.36 -22.23 -4.47
C SER A 13 3.68 -21.29 -3.48
N PHE A 14 3.37 -20.06 -3.89
CA PHE A 14 2.67 -19.08 -3.06
C PHE A 14 1.23 -19.53 -2.75
N LEU A 15 0.49 -19.99 -3.76
CA LEU A 15 -0.89 -20.45 -3.61
C LEU A 15 -1.00 -21.77 -2.81
N ALA A 16 0.08 -22.55 -2.72
CA ALA A 16 0.11 -23.75 -1.89
C ALA A 16 0.44 -23.46 -0.41
N ASP A 17 1.14 -22.36 -0.09
CA ASP A 17 1.63 -22.06 1.27
C ASP A 17 0.71 -21.06 2.01
N GLU A 18 -0.21 -21.57 2.83
CA GLU A 18 -1.18 -20.74 3.57
C GLU A 18 -0.52 -19.74 4.52
N GLN A 19 0.56 -20.15 5.19
CA GLN A 19 1.26 -19.30 6.13
C GLN A 19 1.88 -18.09 5.43
N VAL A 20 2.52 -18.31 4.27
CA VAL A 20 3.07 -17.21 3.46
C VAL A 20 1.97 -16.25 3.02
N ARG A 21 0.81 -16.75 2.56
CA ARG A 21 -0.29 -15.87 2.13
C ARG A 21 -0.83 -15.02 3.28
N LEU A 22 -0.99 -15.60 4.46
CA LEU A 22 -1.42 -14.89 5.66
C LEU A 22 -0.40 -13.81 6.06
N GLU A 23 0.88 -14.13 6.06
CA GLU A 23 1.94 -13.17 6.41
C GLU A 23 2.05 -12.04 5.38
N VAL A 24 1.92 -12.33 4.08
CA VAL A 24 1.89 -11.30 3.04
C VAL A 24 0.69 -10.36 3.21
N ARG A 25 -0.50 -10.90 3.49
CA ARG A 25 -1.69 -10.07 3.77
C ARG A 25 -1.48 -9.16 4.97
N LYS A 26 -0.96 -9.69 6.07
CA LYS A 26 -0.64 -8.91 7.27
C LYS A 26 0.39 -7.82 7.00
N ALA A 27 1.39 -8.12 6.18
CA ALA A 27 2.40 -7.12 5.81
C ALA A 27 1.81 -5.99 4.96
N ILE A 28 0.99 -6.30 3.95
CA ILE A 28 0.28 -5.29 3.15
C ILE A 28 -0.65 -4.44 4.02
N GLU A 29 -1.42 -5.08 4.91
CA GLU A 29 -2.28 -4.39 5.88
C GLU A 29 -1.49 -3.43 6.77
N GLY A 30 -0.35 -3.88 7.29
CA GLY A 30 0.55 -3.05 8.09
C GLY A 30 1.05 -1.82 7.34
N MET A 31 1.46 -1.99 6.08
CA MET A 31 1.91 -0.89 5.23
C MET A 31 0.79 0.12 4.94
N LEU A 32 -0.41 -0.36 4.58
CA LEU A 32 -1.58 0.50 4.37
C LEU A 32 -2.00 1.24 5.65
N SER A 33 -1.92 0.57 6.80
CA SER A 33 -2.21 1.19 8.10
C SER A 33 -1.20 2.28 8.44
N GLU A 34 0.09 2.05 8.22
CA GLU A 34 1.13 3.06 8.46
C GLU A 34 0.94 4.28 7.53
N LEU A 35 0.63 4.03 6.25
CA LEU A 35 0.30 5.08 5.29
C LEU A 35 -0.91 5.90 5.77
N SER A 36 -1.97 5.24 6.25
CA SER A 36 -3.16 5.92 6.75
C SER A 36 -2.86 6.77 7.98
N ILE A 37 -2.06 6.26 8.92
CA ILE A 37 -1.66 7.00 10.13
C ILE A 37 -0.86 8.25 9.73
N LEU A 38 0.13 8.10 8.85
CA LEU A 38 0.95 9.22 8.42
C LEU A 38 0.14 10.26 7.64
N GLY A 39 -0.69 9.81 6.69
CA GLY A 39 -1.53 10.69 5.88
C GLY A 39 -2.53 11.48 6.71
N SER A 40 -3.08 10.88 7.77
CA SER A 40 -4.03 11.56 8.66
C SER A 40 -3.45 12.76 9.42
N ASN A 41 -2.12 12.88 9.49
CA ASN A 41 -1.46 14.06 10.06
C ASN A 41 -1.42 15.26 9.11
N LEU A 42 -1.68 15.05 7.82
CA LEU A 42 -1.64 16.10 6.78
C LEU A 42 -3.03 16.53 6.32
N VAL A 43 -3.97 15.57 6.27
CA VAL A 43 -5.32 15.78 5.74
C VAL A 43 -6.35 14.99 6.54
N ASP A 44 -7.57 15.52 6.61
CA ASP A 44 -8.71 14.77 7.12
C ASP A 44 -9.12 13.66 6.13
N GLY A 45 -9.92 12.70 6.60
CA GLY A 45 -10.43 11.59 5.80
C GLY A 45 -10.03 10.22 6.33
N ARG A 46 -10.57 9.17 5.72
CA ARG A 46 -10.22 7.77 6.02
C ARG A 46 -10.24 6.96 4.73
N ASP A 47 -9.55 5.83 4.72
CA ASP A 47 -9.54 4.90 3.59
C ASP A 47 -9.25 5.62 2.26
N GLU A 48 -10.14 5.48 1.28
CA GLU A 48 -10.01 6.07 -0.06
C GLU A 48 -10.13 7.60 -0.05
N ASP A 49 -10.96 8.17 0.84
CA ASP A 49 -11.09 9.63 0.96
C ASP A 49 -9.78 10.27 1.41
N LEU A 50 -9.04 9.60 2.30
CA LEU A 50 -7.72 10.06 2.74
C LEU A 50 -6.76 10.16 1.54
N ILE A 51 -6.71 9.11 0.71
CA ILE A 51 -5.84 9.03 -0.47
C ILE A 51 -6.13 10.18 -1.44
N TRP A 52 -7.41 10.40 -1.76
CA TRP A 52 -7.79 11.49 -2.65
C TRP A 52 -7.56 12.87 -2.02
N ASN A 53 -7.66 13.01 -0.71
CA ASN A 53 -7.32 14.25 -0.01
C ASN A 53 -5.83 14.58 -0.07
N LEU A 54 -4.97 13.56 0.06
CA LEU A 54 -3.52 13.71 -0.12
C LEU A 54 -3.20 14.18 -1.54
N ALA A 55 -3.86 13.61 -2.56
CA ALA A 55 -3.70 14.04 -3.95
C ALA A 55 -4.17 15.49 -4.17
N ARG A 56 -5.35 15.85 -3.65
CA ARG A 56 -5.88 17.22 -3.73
C ARG A 56 -4.99 18.26 -3.05
N LYS A 57 -4.26 17.86 -2.01
CA LYS A 57 -3.25 18.70 -1.33
C LYS A 57 -1.89 18.70 -2.01
N GLY A 58 -1.73 17.97 -3.10
CA GLY A 58 -0.47 17.86 -3.84
C GLY A 58 0.63 17.13 -3.06
N VAL A 59 0.26 16.27 -2.11
CA VAL A 59 1.21 15.42 -1.37
C VAL A 59 1.66 14.25 -2.24
N ILE A 60 0.71 13.64 -2.94
CA ILE A 60 0.93 12.61 -3.95
C ILE A 60 0.30 13.04 -5.28
N LEU A 61 0.72 12.42 -6.38
CA LEU A 61 0.12 12.67 -7.69
C LEU A 61 -1.17 11.86 -7.86
N ALA A 62 -2.08 12.34 -8.71
CA ALA A 62 -3.34 11.66 -8.99
C ALA A 62 -3.19 10.21 -9.52
N PRO A 63 -2.19 9.87 -10.37
CA PRO A 63 -1.95 8.48 -10.76
C PRO A 63 -1.67 7.57 -9.55
N LEU A 64 -0.79 8.01 -8.63
CA LEU A 64 -0.48 7.27 -7.42
C LEU A 64 -1.70 7.09 -6.51
N ALA A 65 -2.57 8.10 -6.45
CA ALA A 65 -3.84 7.98 -5.71
C ALA A 65 -4.77 6.90 -6.31
N GLN A 66 -4.83 6.80 -7.64
CA GLN A 66 -5.57 5.73 -8.31
C GLN A 66 -4.94 4.36 -8.03
N GLU A 67 -3.62 4.25 -8.12
CA GLU A 67 -2.87 3.01 -7.83
C GLU A 67 -3.13 2.52 -6.40
N LEU A 68 -3.08 3.41 -5.41
CA LEU A 68 -3.41 3.07 -4.02
C LEU A 68 -4.86 2.62 -3.84
N SER A 69 -5.80 3.23 -4.57
CA SER A 69 -7.21 2.83 -4.57
C SER A 69 -7.40 1.42 -5.15
N ASP A 70 -6.70 1.13 -6.25
CA ASP A 70 -6.67 -0.20 -6.87
C ASP A 70 -6.06 -1.24 -5.90
N ILE A 71 -4.99 -0.88 -5.19
CA ILE A 71 -4.34 -1.75 -4.19
C ILE A 71 -5.30 -2.09 -3.05
N ILE A 72 -6.03 -1.10 -2.53
CA ILE A 72 -7.05 -1.33 -1.49
C ILE A 72 -8.13 -2.28 -2.01
N SER A 73 -8.57 -2.09 -3.25
CA SER A 73 -9.55 -2.98 -3.90
C SER A 73 -9.01 -4.41 -4.03
N ILE A 74 -7.78 -4.58 -4.52
CA ILE A 74 -7.10 -5.89 -4.64
C ILE A 74 -6.98 -6.56 -3.26
N TYR A 75 -6.53 -5.83 -2.25
CA TYR A 75 -6.39 -6.36 -0.89
C TYR A 75 -7.75 -6.82 -0.32
N ARG A 76 -8.78 -5.97 -0.43
CA ARG A 76 -10.14 -6.24 0.06
C ARG A 76 -10.85 -7.35 -0.70
N SER A 77 -10.47 -7.63 -1.95
CA SER A 77 -11.05 -8.73 -2.73
C SER A 77 -10.90 -10.10 -2.07
N GLY A 78 -9.88 -10.27 -1.21
CA GLY A 78 -9.58 -11.58 -0.61
C GLY A 78 -8.99 -12.59 -1.60
N VAL A 79 -8.72 -12.21 -2.86
CA VAL A 79 -8.19 -13.11 -3.87
C VAL A 79 -6.66 -13.12 -3.85
N ASP A 80 -6.08 -14.17 -3.28
CA ASP A 80 -4.62 -14.31 -3.12
C ASP A 80 -3.85 -14.25 -4.44
N GLU A 81 -4.45 -14.76 -5.53
CA GLU A 81 -3.86 -14.70 -6.86
C GLU A 81 -3.68 -13.27 -7.36
N LEU A 82 -4.66 -12.38 -7.11
CA LEU A 82 -4.56 -10.98 -7.49
C LEU A 82 -3.47 -10.26 -6.69
N ILE A 83 -3.36 -10.57 -5.40
CA ILE A 83 -2.28 -10.05 -4.55
C ILE A 83 -0.92 -10.49 -5.09
N PHE A 84 -0.75 -11.78 -5.41
CA PHE A 84 0.52 -12.29 -5.89
C PHE A 84 0.96 -11.65 -7.20
N VAL A 85 0.06 -11.58 -8.19
CA VAL A 85 0.36 -11.01 -9.51
C VAL A 85 0.72 -9.53 -9.42
N ASN A 86 0.19 -8.81 -8.42
CA ASN A 86 0.44 -7.39 -8.21
C ASN A 86 1.43 -7.11 -7.07
N LEU A 87 2.08 -8.12 -6.51
CA LEU A 87 2.79 -7.98 -5.23
C LEU A 87 3.90 -6.91 -5.26
N VAL A 88 4.69 -6.91 -6.33
CA VAL A 88 5.77 -5.91 -6.50
C VAL A 88 5.18 -4.51 -6.61
N ARG A 89 4.17 -4.33 -7.46
CA ARG A 89 3.48 -3.04 -7.65
C ARG A 89 2.87 -2.53 -6.35
N ILE A 90 2.20 -3.42 -5.60
CA ILE A 90 1.64 -3.09 -4.27
C ILE A 90 2.73 -2.54 -3.34
N MET A 91 3.90 -3.16 -3.32
CA MET A 91 5.01 -2.72 -2.48
C MET A 91 5.54 -1.35 -2.92
N GLU A 92 5.81 -1.19 -4.22
CA GLU A 92 6.41 0.00 -4.80
C GLU A 92 5.50 1.24 -4.64
N ASP A 93 4.22 1.12 -4.98
CA ASP A 93 3.29 2.26 -4.92
C ASP A 93 3.01 2.69 -3.46
N ILE A 94 2.90 1.74 -2.52
CA ILE A 94 2.75 2.08 -1.10
C ILE A 94 4.04 2.75 -0.57
N GLU A 95 5.22 2.26 -0.96
CA GLU A 95 6.50 2.83 -0.55
C GLU A 95 6.69 4.25 -1.13
N GLU A 96 6.35 4.47 -2.39
CA GLU A 96 6.36 5.80 -3.02
C GLU A 96 5.47 6.78 -2.25
N ALA A 97 4.23 6.36 -1.96
CA ALA A 97 3.28 7.18 -1.20
C ALA A 97 3.78 7.48 0.22
N TYR A 98 4.37 6.49 0.89
CA TYR A 98 4.97 6.65 2.21
C TYR A 98 6.05 7.72 2.21
N TYR A 99 7.01 7.65 1.27
CA TYR A 99 8.09 8.63 1.20
C TYR A 99 7.59 10.02 0.81
N ALA A 100 6.62 10.13 -0.09
CA ALA A 100 6.01 11.40 -0.46
C ALA A 100 5.36 12.10 0.76
N ILE A 101 4.56 11.36 1.53
CA ILE A 101 3.91 11.86 2.75
C ILE A 101 4.97 12.24 3.80
N LYS A 102 5.95 11.38 4.03
CA LYS A 102 7.02 11.62 5.01
C LYS A 102 7.85 12.86 4.66
N SER A 103 8.19 13.05 3.38
CA SER A 103 8.87 14.25 2.90
C SER A 103 8.05 15.50 3.20
N LYS A 104 6.74 15.46 2.92
CA LYS A 104 5.84 16.59 3.19
C LYS A 104 5.71 16.95 4.67
N LEU A 105 5.69 15.95 5.55
CA LEU A 105 5.67 16.16 7.00
C LEU A 105 6.95 16.86 7.48
N LEU A 106 8.11 16.48 6.95
CA LEU A 106 9.40 17.10 7.29
C LEU A 106 9.50 18.55 6.79
N GLU A 107 8.89 18.88 5.65
CA GLU A 107 8.77 20.26 5.17
C GLU A 107 7.88 21.12 6.07
N SER A 108 6.81 20.54 6.62
CA SER A 108 5.81 21.26 7.42
C SER A 108 6.28 21.58 8.86
N GLN A 109 7.40 21.00 9.29
CA GLN A 109 8.01 21.22 10.61
C GLN A 109 9.13 22.28 10.59
N LYS A 110 9.45 22.84 9.43
CA LYS A 110 10.43 23.92 9.25
C LYS A 110 9.74 25.27 9.14
#